data_AF-A0AAN6MCC9-F1
#
_entry.id   AF-A0AAN6MCC9-F1
#
_cell.length_a   1.000
_cell.length_b   1.000
_cell.length_c   1.000
_cell.angle_alpha   90.00
_cell.angle_beta   90.00
_cell.angle_gamma   90.00
#
_symmetry.space_group_name_H-M   'P 1'
#
loop_
_entity.id
_entity.type
_entity.pdbx_description
1 polymer ?
#
loop_
_entity_poly.entity_id
_entity_poly.type
_entity_poly.pdbx_seq_one_letter_code
_entity_poly.pdbx_strand_id
1 'polypeptide(L)'
;MTPQGRAMAFPNVFHHRVSGFELADPTKPGHRRFVALWLVDPYKRIISTANVPPQQAEWFADGVFGEPNGEGADKDKTFLLPPEVVNMARSQLGDWTQPMTREEAEGYREELMAERSQFHDNTRDKWRMDTYSFCEH
;
A
#
# COMPACT_ATOMS: atom_id res chain seq x y z
N MET A 1 8.85 -18.95 -13.82
CA MET A 1 8.37 -17.58 -13.56
C MET A 1 7.44 -17.14 -14.69
N THR A 2 6.46 -16.30 -14.39
CA THR A 2 5.59 -15.69 -15.41
C THR A 2 6.43 -14.79 -16.33
N PRO A 3 6.41 -14.98 -17.67
CA PRO A 3 7.17 -14.13 -18.58
C PRO A 3 6.72 -12.66 -18.54
N GLN A 4 7.62 -11.75 -18.93
CA GLN A 4 7.29 -10.34 -19.09
C GLN A 4 6.10 -10.15 -20.06
N GLY A 5 5.22 -9.20 -19.76
CA GLY A 5 4.06 -8.87 -20.59
C GLY A 5 2.89 -9.84 -20.47
N ARG A 6 2.94 -10.82 -19.54
CA ARG A 6 1.83 -11.74 -19.29
C ARG A 6 1.02 -11.31 -18.07
N ALA A 7 -0.30 -11.24 -18.24
CA ALA A 7 -1.26 -11.11 -17.16
C ALA A 7 -1.81 -12.48 -16.76
N MET A 8 -2.11 -12.66 -15.47
CA MET A 8 -2.81 -13.84 -14.94
C MET A 8 -3.99 -13.35 -14.11
N ALA A 9 -5.15 -13.94 -14.30
CA ALA A 9 -6.35 -13.64 -13.52
C ALA A 9 -6.91 -14.93 -12.97
N PHE A 10 -7.20 -14.95 -11.67
CA PHE A 10 -7.78 -16.09 -10.98
C PHE A 10 -8.68 -15.61 -9.83
N PRO A 11 -9.72 -16.37 -9.46
CA PRO A 11 -10.53 -16.08 -8.29
C PRO A 11 -9.70 -16.08 -7.00
N ASN A 12 -9.89 -15.09 -6.13
CA ASN A 12 -9.19 -15.00 -4.84
C ASN A 12 -9.59 -16.10 -3.82
N VAL A 13 -10.57 -16.95 -4.18
CA VAL A 13 -10.96 -18.12 -3.37
C VAL A 13 -9.97 -19.28 -3.50
N PHE A 14 -9.11 -19.27 -4.52
CA PHE A 14 -8.11 -20.31 -4.69
C PHE A 14 -6.87 -20.00 -3.87
N HIS A 15 -6.42 -21.02 -3.13
CA HIS A 15 -5.12 -20.99 -2.47
C HIS A 15 -4.03 -20.89 -3.54
N HIS A 16 -3.11 -19.95 -3.35
CA HIS A 16 -1.94 -19.81 -4.18
C HIS A 16 -0.69 -19.69 -3.33
N ARG A 17 0.45 -20.02 -3.94
CA ARG A 17 1.77 -19.94 -3.32
C ARG A 17 2.71 -19.22 -4.27
N VAL A 18 3.44 -18.28 -3.72
CA VAL A 18 4.56 -17.65 -4.42
C VAL A 18 5.85 -18.28 -3.91
N SER A 19 6.42 -19.21 -4.67
CA SER A 19 7.70 -19.81 -4.30
C SER A 19 8.83 -18.77 -4.35
N GLY A 20 9.81 -18.93 -3.48
CA GLY A 20 11.07 -18.19 -3.55
C GLY A 20 11.72 -18.32 -4.92
N PHE A 21 12.42 -17.27 -5.34
CA PHE A 21 13.14 -17.24 -6.61
C PHE A 21 14.50 -16.61 -6.39
N GLU A 22 15.45 -17.00 -7.22
CA GLU A 22 16.79 -16.43 -7.26
C GLU A 22 17.20 -16.20 -8.70
N LEU A 23 18.21 -15.38 -8.91
CA LEU A 23 18.79 -15.20 -10.23
C LEU A 23 19.56 -16.46 -10.60
N ALA A 24 19.40 -16.93 -11.83
CA ALA A 24 20.19 -18.03 -12.36
C ALA A 24 21.70 -17.72 -12.32
N ASP A 25 22.04 -16.43 -12.40
CA ASP A 25 23.39 -15.90 -12.21
C ASP A 25 23.34 -14.77 -11.16
N PRO A 26 23.76 -15.03 -9.91
CA PRO A 26 23.76 -14.04 -8.83
C PRO A 26 24.66 -12.83 -9.07
N THR A 27 25.61 -12.91 -10.02
CA THR A 27 26.53 -11.81 -10.32
C THR A 27 25.90 -10.75 -11.23
N LYS A 28 24.77 -11.08 -11.87
CA LYS A 28 24.06 -10.17 -12.76
C LYS A 28 22.95 -9.44 -11.99
N PRO A 29 22.66 -8.17 -12.31
CA PRO A 29 21.51 -7.49 -11.74
C PRO A 29 20.21 -8.12 -12.26
N GLY A 30 19.24 -8.32 -11.37
CA GLY A 30 17.93 -8.82 -11.76
C GLY A 30 16.95 -8.79 -10.58
N HIS A 31 15.68 -8.57 -10.87
CA HIS A 31 14.63 -8.52 -9.86
C HIS A 31 13.27 -8.87 -10.51
N ARG A 32 12.32 -9.33 -9.70
CA ARG A 32 10.95 -9.66 -10.15
C ARG A 32 9.99 -8.53 -9.76
N ARG A 33 9.41 -7.85 -10.74
CA ARG A 33 8.30 -6.89 -10.52
C ARG A 33 7.01 -7.45 -11.09
N PHE A 34 5.91 -7.21 -10.40
CA PHE A 34 4.56 -7.47 -10.90
C PHE A 34 3.59 -6.49 -10.22
N VAL A 35 2.42 -6.31 -10.83
CA VAL A 35 1.30 -5.54 -10.25
C VAL A 35 0.18 -6.52 -9.99
N ALA A 36 -0.35 -6.52 -8.77
CA ALA A 36 -1.56 -7.26 -8.42
C ALA A 36 -2.76 -6.30 -8.43
N LEU A 37 -3.85 -6.74 -9.05
CA LEU A 37 -5.11 -6.01 -9.08
C LEU A 37 -6.19 -6.91 -8.49
N TRP A 38 -7.03 -6.35 -7.62
CA TRP A 38 -8.18 -7.05 -7.06
C TRP A 38 -9.46 -6.52 -7.67
N LEU A 39 -10.22 -7.41 -8.30
CA LEU A 39 -11.56 -7.09 -8.77
C LEU A 39 -12.53 -7.20 -7.59
N VAL A 40 -13.20 -6.10 -7.29
CA VAL A 40 -14.26 -6.02 -6.27
C VAL A 40 -15.61 -6.12 -6.96
N ASP A 41 -16.58 -6.73 -6.26
CA ASP A 41 -17.99 -6.74 -6.67
C ASP A 41 -18.48 -5.29 -6.93
N PRO A 42 -18.91 -4.95 -8.16
CA PRO A 42 -19.31 -3.60 -8.53
C PRO A 42 -20.56 -3.12 -7.79
N TYR A 43 -21.36 -4.02 -7.21
CA TYR A 43 -22.53 -3.66 -6.41
C TYR A 43 -22.17 -3.36 -4.95
N LYS A 44 -20.94 -3.68 -4.51
CA LYS A 44 -20.43 -3.29 -3.19
C LYS A 44 -19.72 -1.95 -3.30
N ARG A 45 -20.31 -0.93 -2.69
CA ARG A 45 -19.70 0.40 -2.63
C ARG A 45 -18.55 0.39 -1.62
N ILE A 46 -17.33 0.36 -2.13
CA ILE A 46 -16.12 0.65 -1.36
C ILE A 46 -15.72 2.10 -1.64
N ILE A 47 -15.12 2.76 -0.66
CA ILE A 47 -14.54 4.08 -0.85
C ILE A 47 -13.44 3.96 -1.91
N SER A 48 -13.63 4.67 -3.02
CA SER A 48 -12.60 4.77 -4.06
C SER A 48 -11.35 5.41 -3.46
N THR A 49 -10.18 4.89 -3.83
CA THR A 49 -8.89 5.50 -3.48
C THR A 49 -8.78 6.95 -3.98
N ALA A 50 -9.56 7.34 -5.00
CA ALA A 50 -9.69 8.75 -5.42
C ALA A 50 -10.25 9.68 -4.34
N ASN A 51 -10.93 9.13 -3.33
CA ASN A 51 -11.49 9.89 -2.19
C ASN A 51 -10.73 9.63 -0.88
N VAL A 52 -9.64 8.86 -0.92
CA VAL A 52 -8.78 8.62 0.24
C VAL A 52 -7.72 9.73 0.26
N PRO A 53 -7.64 10.54 1.34
CA PRO A 53 -6.62 11.57 1.44
C PRO A 53 -5.22 10.95 1.49
N PRO A 54 -4.15 11.73 1.22
CA PRO A 54 -2.78 11.25 1.36
C PRO A 54 -2.57 10.62 2.74
N GLN A 55 -2.11 9.36 2.75
CA GLN A 55 -1.88 8.59 3.99
C GLN A 55 -0.44 8.70 4.50
N GLN A 56 0.47 9.26 3.71
CA GLN A 56 1.85 9.52 4.12
C GLN A 56 1.95 10.93 4.67
N ALA A 57 2.54 11.07 5.87
CA ALA A 57 2.71 12.35 6.55
C ALA A 57 3.32 13.45 5.65
N GLU A 58 4.36 13.08 4.90
CA GLU A 58 5.07 13.98 3.98
C GLU A 58 4.14 14.53 2.88
N TRP A 59 3.28 13.68 2.31
CA TRP A 59 2.39 14.07 1.21
C TRP A 59 1.13 14.81 1.66
N PHE A 60 0.73 14.63 2.91
CA PHE A 60 -0.50 15.24 3.42
C PHE A 60 -0.40 16.75 3.53
N ALA A 61 0.75 17.25 3.97
CA ALA A 61 0.97 18.68 4.03
C ALA A 61 0.86 19.31 2.63
N ASP A 62 1.44 18.66 1.63
CA ASP A 62 1.41 19.14 0.24
C ASP A 62 0.04 18.97 -0.41
N GLY A 63 -0.69 17.90 -0.07
CA GLY A 63 -2.05 17.64 -0.58
C GLY A 63 -3.15 18.48 0.07
N VAL A 64 -3.00 18.88 1.35
CA VAL A 64 -3.99 19.67 2.08
C VAL A 64 -3.76 21.17 1.92
N PHE A 65 -2.50 21.61 1.94
CA PHE A 65 -2.16 23.02 1.88
C PHE A 65 -1.69 23.46 0.48
N GLY A 66 -1.55 22.52 -0.46
CA GLY A 66 -1.04 22.74 -1.79
C GLY A 66 0.49 22.86 -1.80
N GLU A 67 1.13 22.30 -2.84
CA GLU A 67 2.51 22.68 -3.13
C GLU A 67 2.53 24.12 -3.65
N PRO A 68 3.48 24.97 -3.21
CA PRO A 68 3.62 26.34 -3.72
C PRO A 68 3.80 26.40 -5.26
N ASN A 69 4.22 25.30 -5.91
CA ASN A 69 4.51 25.22 -7.35
C ASN A 69 4.12 23.88 -8.02
N GLY A 70 3.26 23.04 -7.39
CA GLY A 70 2.99 21.68 -7.88
C GLY A 70 1.95 21.64 -9.02
N GLU A 71 2.28 20.93 -10.11
CA GLU A 71 1.44 20.80 -11.31
C GLU A 71 0.16 19.95 -11.11
N GLY A 72 -0.05 19.38 -9.93
CA GLY A 72 -1.11 18.40 -9.64
C GLY A 72 -2.22 18.85 -8.68
N ALA A 73 -2.17 20.06 -8.14
CA ALA A 73 -3.21 20.56 -7.25
C ALA A 73 -4.45 20.98 -8.07
N ASP A 74 -5.62 20.49 -7.68
CA ASP A 74 -6.92 20.98 -8.13
C ASP A 74 -6.97 22.50 -7.88
N LYS A 75 -6.80 23.29 -8.95
CA LYS A 75 -6.67 24.76 -8.90
C LYS A 75 -7.89 25.44 -8.26
N ASP A 76 -9.00 24.73 -8.13
CA ASP A 76 -10.24 25.19 -7.52
C ASP A 76 -10.30 24.97 -5.99
N LYS A 77 -9.32 24.26 -5.39
CA LYS A 77 -9.29 23.97 -3.93
C LYS A 77 -8.02 24.42 -3.20
N THR A 78 -7.15 25.17 -3.86
CA THR A 78 -6.03 25.82 -3.20
C THR A 78 -6.53 26.94 -2.29
N PHE A 79 -6.72 26.61 -1.01
CA PHE A 79 -6.55 27.61 0.05
C PHE A 79 -5.09 28.03 0.03
N LEU A 80 -4.75 29.05 -0.77
CA LEU A 80 -3.45 29.73 -0.73
C LEU A 80 -3.32 30.45 0.61
N LEU A 81 -3.12 29.69 1.67
CA LEU A 81 -2.82 30.22 2.98
C LEU A 81 -1.41 30.81 2.93
N PRO A 82 -1.17 31.98 3.52
CA PRO A 82 0.18 32.49 3.70
C PRO A 82 1.07 31.43 4.37
N PRO A 83 2.36 31.33 4.01
CA PRO A 83 3.28 30.34 4.58
C PRO A 83 3.28 30.30 6.11
N GLU A 84 3.07 31.45 6.75
CA GLU A 84 2.95 31.60 8.20
C GLU A 84 1.72 30.87 8.75
N VAL A 85 0.58 30.97 8.06
CA VAL A 85 -0.68 30.32 8.46
C VAL A 85 -0.61 28.81 8.22
N VAL A 86 0.04 28.36 7.14
CA VAL A 86 0.31 26.94 6.90
C VAL A 86 1.20 26.37 8.01
N ASN A 87 2.25 27.08 8.41
CA ASN A 87 3.14 26.65 9.49
C ASN A 87 2.43 26.62 10.85
N MET A 88 1.55 27.60 11.13
CA MET A 88 0.71 27.59 12.33
C MET A 88 -0.31 26.45 12.33
N ALA A 89 -0.93 26.17 11.18
CA ALA A 89 -1.85 25.04 11.06
C ALA A 89 -1.11 23.72 11.29
N ARG A 90 0.07 23.55 10.68
CA ARG A 90 0.94 22.37 10.89
C ARG A 90 1.32 22.17 12.36
N SER A 91 1.64 23.24 13.09
CA SER A 91 2.01 23.14 14.51
C SER A 91 0.82 22.87 15.44
N GLN A 92 -0.38 23.34 15.10
CA GLN A 92 -1.59 23.15 15.90
C GLN A 92 -2.33 21.84 15.61
N LEU A 93 -2.17 21.28 14.41
CA LEU A 93 -2.88 20.09 13.97
C LEU A 93 -2.49 18.83 14.75
N GLY A 94 -1.33 18.81 15.41
CA GLY A 94 -0.94 17.78 16.38
C GLY A 94 -0.94 16.33 15.86
N ASP A 95 -0.60 15.38 16.72
CA ASP A 95 -0.49 13.95 16.38
C ASP A 95 -1.79 13.31 15.88
N TRP A 96 -2.96 13.89 16.17
CA TRP A 96 -4.27 13.32 15.82
C TRP A 96 -4.73 13.56 14.37
N THR A 97 -4.04 14.45 13.64
CA THR A 97 -4.40 14.77 12.24
C THR A 97 -3.22 14.59 11.28
N GLN A 98 -2.04 14.26 11.78
CA GLN A 98 -0.92 13.86 10.94
C GLN A 98 -1.16 12.42 10.48
N PRO A 99 -1.06 12.14 9.17
CA PRO A 99 -1.04 10.76 8.70
C PRO A 99 0.15 10.02 9.31
N MET A 100 0.05 8.69 9.32
CA MET A 100 1.13 7.84 9.81
C MET A 100 2.46 8.19 9.15
N THR A 101 3.51 8.17 9.96
CA THR A 101 4.88 8.19 9.50
C THR A 101 5.18 6.95 8.67
N ARG A 102 6.26 6.99 7.89
CA ARG A 102 6.68 5.85 7.09
C ARG A 102 7.05 4.67 7.98
N GLU A 103 7.73 4.93 9.09
CA GLU A 103 8.14 3.93 10.07
C GLU A 103 6.92 3.24 10.71
N GLU A 104 5.89 4.02 11.08
CA GLU A 104 4.64 3.46 11.59
C GLU A 104 3.92 2.63 10.52
N ALA A 105 3.85 3.10 9.28
CA ALA A 105 3.24 2.37 8.18
C ALA A 105 3.97 1.03 7.91
N GLU A 106 5.30 1.04 7.97
CA GLU A 106 6.12 -0.16 7.84
C GLU A 106 5.90 -1.12 9.02
N GLY A 107 5.77 -0.61 10.24
CA GLY A 107 5.42 -1.41 11.43
C GLY A 107 4.04 -2.06 11.32
N TYR A 108 2.99 -1.31 10.96
CA TYR A 108 1.66 -1.88 10.74
C TYR A 108 1.63 -2.89 9.60
N ARG A 109 2.44 -2.68 8.55
CA ARG A 109 2.59 -3.65 7.48
C ARG A 109 3.15 -4.96 8.02
N GLU A 110 4.19 -4.92 8.86
CA GLU A 110 4.77 -6.12 9.47
C GLU A 110 3.79 -6.83 10.39
N GLU A 111 3.05 -6.10 11.24
CA GLU A 111 2.00 -6.65 12.09
C GLU A 111 0.90 -7.33 11.27
N LEU A 112 0.41 -6.67 10.21
CA LEU A 112 -0.62 -7.20 9.33
C LEU A 112 -0.15 -8.47 8.60
N MET A 113 1.10 -8.52 8.15
CA MET A 113 1.68 -9.73 7.57
C MET A 113 1.83 -10.84 8.62
N ALA A 114 2.19 -10.50 9.85
CA ALA A 114 2.30 -11.47 10.94
C ALA A 114 0.93 -12.06 11.34
N GLU A 115 -0.11 -11.23 11.48
CA GLU A 115 -1.47 -11.69 11.79
C GLU A 115 -2.01 -12.63 10.71
N ARG A 116 -1.82 -12.27 9.44
CA ARG A 116 -2.28 -13.10 8.32
C ARG A 116 -1.45 -14.38 8.18
N SER A 117 -0.16 -14.33 8.48
CA SER A 117 0.69 -15.53 8.60
C SER A 117 0.21 -16.46 9.74
N GLN A 118 -0.18 -15.92 10.89
CA GLN A 118 -0.71 -16.72 12.02
C GLN A 118 -2.06 -17.36 11.70
N PHE A 119 -2.93 -16.67 10.96
CA PHE A 119 -4.19 -17.25 10.47
C PHE A 119 -3.93 -18.46 9.55
N HIS A 120 -2.85 -18.42 8.77
CA HIS A 120 -2.38 -19.55 7.98
C HIS A 120 -1.88 -20.69 8.86
N ASP A 121 -1.07 -20.41 9.89
CA ASP A 121 -0.52 -21.45 10.76
C ASP A 121 -1.58 -22.18 11.61
N ASN A 122 -2.57 -21.47 12.15
CA ASN A 122 -3.71 -22.10 12.86
C ASN A 122 -4.56 -23.00 11.93
N THR A 123 -4.60 -22.68 10.64
CA THR A 123 -5.26 -23.51 9.61
C THR A 123 -4.37 -24.70 9.21
N ARG A 124 -3.06 -24.48 9.16
CA ARG A 124 -2.00 -25.46 8.84
C ARG A 124 -1.90 -26.58 9.87
N ASP A 125 -2.15 -26.32 11.16
CA ASP A 125 -2.17 -27.37 12.19
C ASP A 125 -3.30 -28.41 11.96
N LYS A 126 -4.36 -28.04 11.22
CA LYS A 126 -5.44 -28.96 10.81
C LYS A 126 -5.17 -29.66 9.47
N TRP A 127 -4.30 -29.12 8.62
CA TRP A 127 -4.05 -29.61 7.27
C TRP A 127 -2.54 -29.67 7.02
N ARG A 128 -1.94 -30.85 7.25
CA ARG A 128 -0.52 -31.08 7.02
C ARG A 128 -0.11 -30.74 5.58
N MET A 129 0.94 -29.94 5.49
CA MET A 129 1.80 -29.62 4.34
C MET A 129 1.44 -28.36 3.52
N ASP A 130 2.46 -27.51 3.40
CA ASP A 130 2.62 -26.30 2.58
C ASP A 130 2.17 -24.95 3.17
N THR A 131 3.12 -24.00 3.18
CA THR A 131 2.93 -22.58 3.42
C THR A 131 2.27 -21.95 2.19
N TYR A 132 1.01 -21.55 2.33
CA TYR A 132 0.28 -20.77 1.34
C TYR A 132 0.42 -19.28 1.66
N SER A 133 0.34 -18.40 0.67
CA SER A 133 0.45 -16.94 0.89
C SER A 133 -0.59 -16.25 0.01
N PHE A 134 -1.48 -15.45 0.59
CA PHE A 134 -2.41 -14.61 -0.16
C PHE A 134 -1.76 -13.29 -0.61
N CYS A 135 -0.64 -13.40 -1.34
CA CYS A 135 0.17 -12.29 -1.89
C CYS A 135 1.15 -11.58 -0.94
N GLU A 136 1.46 -12.15 0.23
CA GLU A 136 2.41 -11.57 1.20
C GLU A 136 3.85 -11.80 0.75
N HIS A 137 4.64 -10.72 0.74
CA HIS A 137 6.06 -10.67 0.37
C HIS A 137 6.84 -9.87 1.42
#